data_AF-A0A5C9B6Z4-F1
#
_entry.id   AF-A0A5C9B6Z4-F1
#
_cell.length_a   1.000
_cell.length_b   1.000
_cell.length_c   1.000
_cell.angle_alpha   90.00
_cell.angle_beta   90.00
_cell.angle_gamma   90.00
#
_symmetry.space_group_name_H-M   'P 1'
#
loop_
_entity.id
_entity.type
_entity.pdbx_description
1 polymer ?
#
loop_
_entity_poly.entity_id
_entity_poly.type
_entity_poly.pdbx_seq_one_letter_code
_entity_poly.pdbx_strand_id
1 'polypeptide(L)'
;MAGQALSRAKVYDPVLRILHACNGLAILLLVATSLAAAALEFTPEAATLWRLHVWCGYALAIGLAGRLAWGLHGPEHARLRAFWQWRAWWTALRTRRLFTEPEGYGHHPLAAGVYLAFYLVILALLVTGLALAAIEQGRGPLVEWLGHDVTSKALFKRPHDLLEEFVWGFIVLHLAALVLHESRHGVPVAQAMVSGYQYRKEKS
;
A
#
# COMPACT_ATOMS: atom_id res chain seq x y z
N MET A 1 34.49 -7.96 -15.17
CA MET A 1 33.84 -8.23 -13.88
C MET A 1 33.04 -9.51 -14.04
N ALA A 2 33.43 -10.59 -13.36
CA ALA A 2 32.65 -11.84 -13.41
C ALA A 2 31.26 -11.55 -12.83
N GLY A 3 30.20 -11.76 -13.61
CA GLY A 3 28.84 -11.56 -13.15
C GLY A 3 28.57 -12.51 -11.98
N GLN A 4 28.24 -11.96 -10.80
CA GLN A 4 27.81 -12.78 -9.68
C GLN A 4 26.60 -13.62 -10.11
N ALA A 5 26.65 -14.92 -9.85
CA ALA A 5 25.56 -15.83 -10.18
C ALA A 5 24.30 -15.42 -9.38
N LEU A 6 23.18 -15.26 -10.10
CA LEU A 6 21.88 -14.96 -9.51
C LEU A 6 21.06 -16.24 -9.46
N SER A 7 20.63 -16.61 -8.26
CA SER A 7 19.60 -17.62 -8.04
C SER A 7 18.22 -16.98 -8.19
N ARG A 8 17.24 -17.74 -8.69
CA ARG A 8 15.85 -17.29 -8.81
C ARG A 8 14.88 -18.31 -8.21
N ALA A 9 13.80 -17.81 -7.60
CA ALA A 9 12.69 -18.64 -7.14
C ALA A 9 11.35 -17.98 -7.49
N LYS A 10 10.31 -18.79 -7.72
CA LYS A 10 8.94 -18.30 -7.90
C LYS A 10 8.35 -18.01 -6.52
N VAL A 11 8.25 -16.73 -6.18
CA VAL A 11 7.88 -16.27 -4.83
C VAL A 11 6.46 -15.68 -4.81
N TYR A 12 6.14 -14.84 -5.79
CA TYR A 12 4.87 -14.11 -5.80
C TYR A 12 3.89 -14.70 -6.81
N ASP A 13 2.76 -15.19 -6.30
CA ASP A 13 1.71 -15.77 -7.12
C ASP A 13 0.96 -14.70 -7.95
N PRO A 14 0.27 -15.10 -9.04
CA PRO A 14 -0.43 -14.15 -9.91
C PRO A 14 -1.53 -13.34 -9.21
N VAL A 15 -2.29 -13.94 -8.29
CA VAL A 15 -3.40 -13.26 -7.61
C VAL A 15 -2.87 -12.16 -6.71
N LEU A 16 -1.82 -12.46 -5.92
CA LEU A 16 -1.14 -11.46 -5.11
C LEU A 16 -0.62 -10.27 -5.94
N ARG A 17 -0.01 -10.55 -7.10
CA ARG A 17 0.54 -9.51 -7.98
C ARG A 17 -0.55 -8.63 -8.59
N ILE A 18 -1.65 -9.22 -9.03
CA ILE A 18 -2.80 -8.47 -9.55
C ILE A 18 -3.41 -7.60 -8.45
N LEU A 19 -3.67 -8.17 -7.27
CA LEU A 19 -4.21 -7.40 -6.14
C LEU A 19 -3.29 -6.24 -5.74
N HIS A 20 -1.98 -6.47 -5.72
CA HIS A 20 -1.01 -5.41 -5.47
C HIS A 20 -1.08 -4.31 -6.55
N ALA A 21 -1.06 -4.68 -7.83
CA ALA A 21 -1.11 -3.71 -8.93
C ALA A 21 -2.42 -2.91 -8.94
N CYS A 22 -3.56 -3.57 -8.74
CA CYS A 22 -4.87 -2.91 -8.65
C CYS A 22 -4.94 -1.95 -7.46
N ASN A 23 -4.48 -2.37 -6.27
CA ASN A 23 -4.46 -1.50 -5.09
C ASN A 23 -3.51 -0.32 -5.27
N GLY A 24 -2.31 -0.56 -5.82
CA GLY A 24 -1.35 0.49 -6.14
C GLY A 24 -1.93 1.50 -7.12
N LEU A 25 -2.58 1.03 -8.20
CA LEU A 25 -3.25 1.91 -9.17
C LEU A 25 -4.39 2.70 -8.52
N ALA A 26 -5.24 2.07 -7.70
CA ALA A 26 -6.32 2.75 -7.01
C ALA A 26 -5.81 3.87 -6.08
N ILE A 27 -4.72 3.61 -5.34
CA ILE A 27 -4.06 4.62 -4.50
C ILE A 27 -3.53 5.78 -5.36
N LEU A 28 -2.86 5.50 -6.48
CA LEU A 28 -2.37 6.55 -7.37
C LEU A 28 -3.51 7.39 -7.96
N LEU A 29 -4.65 6.77 -8.31
CA LEU A 29 -5.83 7.48 -8.80
C LEU A 29 -6.51 8.31 -7.71
N LEU A 30 -6.59 7.81 -6.48
CA LEU A 30 -7.09 8.55 -5.31
C LEU A 30 -6.27 9.82 -5.07
N VAL A 31 -4.95 9.69 -5.12
CA VAL A 31 -4.01 10.81 -5.00
C VAL A 31 -4.14 11.78 -6.18
N ALA A 32 -4.19 11.29 -7.42
CA ALA A 32 -4.31 12.15 -8.59
C ALA A 32 -5.64 12.92 -8.61
N THR A 33 -6.75 12.26 -8.28
CA THR A 33 -8.08 12.88 -8.26
C THR A 33 -8.22 13.89 -7.12
N SER A 34 -7.67 13.64 -5.94
CA SER A 34 -7.69 14.61 -4.81
C SER A 34 -6.88 15.86 -5.13
N LEU A 35 -5.64 15.71 -5.64
CA LEU A 35 -4.81 16.83 -6.08
C LEU A 35 -5.48 17.66 -7.18
N ALA A 36 -6.00 17.00 -8.22
CA ALA A 36 -6.65 17.69 -9.33
C ALA A 36 -7.94 18.40 -8.88
N ALA A 37 -8.73 17.78 -7.99
CA ALA A 37 -9.92 18.41 -7.46
C ALA A 37 -9.58 19.64 -6.58
N ALA A 38 -8.53 19.52 -5.75
CA ALA A 38 -8.05 20.63 -4.93
C ALA A 38 -7.56 21.81 -5.78
N ALA A 39 -6.83 21.54 -6.86
CA ALA A 39 -6.33 22.58 -7.78
C ALA A 39 -7.45 23.31 -8.55
N LEU A 40 -8.61 22.67 -8.71
CA LEU A 40 -9.78 23.23 -9.40
C LEU A 40 -10.80 23.87 -8.44
N GLU A 41 -10.53 23.86 -7.13
CA GLU A 41 -11.34 24.48 -6.08
C GLU A 41 -12.85 24.17 -6.20
N PHE A 42 -13.67 25.20 -6.45
CA PHE A 42 -15.14 25.14 -6.42
C PHE A 42 -15.77 25.10 -7.82
N THR A 43 -15.24 24.27 -8.71
CA THR A 43 -15.77 24.09 -10.08
C THR A 43 -16.60 22.81 -10.24
N PRO A 44 -17.49 22.73 -11.26
CA PRO A 44 -18.19 21.49 -11.60
C PRO A 44 -17.24 20.31 -11.90
N GLU A 45 -16.08 20.61 -12.49
CA GLU A 45 -15.02 19.64 -12.77
C GLU A 45 -14.42 19.11 -11.47
N ALA A 46 -14.14 19.97 -10.49
CA ALA A 46 -13.69 19.56 -9.16
C ALA A 46 -14.71 18.62 -8.48
N ALA A 47 -16.01 18.96 -8.55
CA ALA A 47 -17.06 18.08 -8.04
C ALA A 47 -17.10 16.71 -8.74
N THR A 48 -16.77 16.67 -10.03
CA THR A 48 -16.67 15.42 -10.79
C THR A 48 -15.46 14.59 -10.33
N LEU A 49 -14.32 15.23 -10.12
CA LEU A 49 -13.12 14.57 -9.61
C LEU A 49 -13.32 14.03 -8.19
N TRP A 50 -14.03 14.74 -7.30
CA TRP A 50 -14.39 14.22 -5.97
C TRP A 50 -15.33 13.01 -6.03
N ARG A 51 -16.23 12.93 -7.04
CA ARG A 51 -17.01 11.72 -7.28
C ARG A 51 -16.14 10.56 -7.76
N LEU A 52 -15.21 10.83 -8.68
CA LEU A 52 -14.25 9.82 -9.15
C LEU A 52 -13.33 9.33 -8.03
N HIS A 53 -12.91 10.23 -7.13
CA HIS A 53 -12.13 9.89 -5.93
C HIS A 53 -12.89 8.87 -5.07
N VAL A 54 -14.17 9.10 -4.79
CA VAL A 54 -15.01 8.14 -4.04
C VAL A 54 -15.13 6.78 -4.76
N TRP A 55 -15.31 6.77 -6.09
CA TRP A 55 -15.33 5.52 -6.86
C TRP A 55 -13.99 4.77 -6.79
N CYS A 56 -12.87 5.47 -6.87
CA CYS A 56 -11.55 4.88 -6.67
C CYS A 56 -11.39 4.34 -5.23
N GLY A 57 -11.98 5.01 -4.25
CA GLY A 57 -12.06 4.55 -2.86
C GLY A 57 -12.82 3.23 -2.73
N TYR A 58 -13.93 3.06 -3.43
CA TYR A 58 -14.65 1.78 -3.48
C TYR A 58 -13.85 0.68 -4.18
N ALA A 59 -13.14 1.01 -5.27
CA ALA A 59 -12.24 0.06 -5.92
C ALA A 59 -11.12 -0.40 -4.98
N LEU A 60 -10.52 0.54 -4.22
CA LEU A 60 -9.53 0.22 -3.20
C LEU A 60 -10.13 -0.62 -2.06
N ALA A 61 -11.37 -0.33 -1.62
CA ALA A 61 -12.06 -1.13 -0.61
C ALA A 61 -12.14 -2.61 -1.01
N ILE A 62 -12.60 -2.87 -2.24
CA ILE A 62 -12.75 -4.22 -2.79
C ILE A 62 -11.39 -4.88 -2.95
N GLY A 63 -10.42 -4.19 -3.54
CA GLY A 63 -9.08 -4.74 -3.76
C GLY A 63 -8.31 -5.00 -2.45
N LEU A 64 -8.51 -4.16 -1.43
CA LEU A 64 -7.95 -4.37 -0.09
C LEU A 64 -8.61 -5.55 0.61
N ALA A 65 -9.94 -5.67 0.55
CA ALA A 65 -10.65 -6.82 1.10
C ALA A 65 -10.18 -8.13 0.44
N GLY A 66 -10.03 -8.13 -0.90
CA GLY A 66 -9.45 -9.24 -1.64
C GLY A 66 -8.02 -9.55 -1.21
N ARG A 67 -7.19 -8.53 -1.00
CA ARG A 67 -5.80 -8.70 -0.52
C ARG A 67 -5.73 -9.28 0.89
N LEU A 68 -6.61 -8.85 1.80
CA LEU A 68 -6.69 -9.38 3.16
C LEU A 68 -7.16 -10.83 3.15
N ALA A 69 -8.20 -11.16 2.37
CA ALA A 69 -8.67 -12.54 2.18
C ALA A 69 -7.56 -13.45 1.61
N TRP A 70 -6.84 -12.98 0.58
CA TRP A 70 -5.69 -13.70 0.03
C TRP A 70 -4.52 -13.79 1.02
N GLY A 71 -4.40 -12.82 1.93
CA GLY A 71 -3.44 -12.86 3.04
C GLY A 71 -3.77 -13.88 4.12
N LEU A 72 -4.99 -14.39 4.16
CA LEU A 72 -5.39 -15.47 5.09
C LEU A 72 -5.30 -16.85 4.42
N HIS A 73 -5.76 -16.97 3.18
CA HIS A 73 -5.90 -18.26 2.49
C HIS A 73 -4.84 -18.54 1.41
N GLY A 74 -4.05 -17.53 1.02
CA GLY A 74 -3.09 -17.63 -0.06
C GLY A 74 -1.84 -18.46 0.27
N PRO A 75 -0.93 -18.58 -0.72
CA PRO A 75 0.34 -19.28 -0.57
C PRO A 75 1.23 -18.62 0.48
N GLU A 76 2.25 -19.35 0.94
CA GLU A 76 3.09 -18.97 2.09
C GLU A 76 3.56 -17.51 2.05
N HIS A 77 4.12 -17.05 0.92
CA HIS A 77 4.63 -15.69 0.76
C HIS A 77 3.54 -14.60 0.63
N ALA A 78 2.29 -14.97 0.37
CA ALA A 78 1.16 -14.05 0.33
C ALA A 78 0.54 -13.80 1.72
N ARG A 79 0.76 -14.71 2.67
CA ARG A 79 0.10 -14.72 3.98
C ARG A 79 0.52 -13.54 4.84
N LEU A 80 -0.43 -12.95 5.57
CA LEU A 80 -0.14 -11.88 6.55
C LEU A 80 0.84 -12.33 7.63
N ARG A 81 0.83 -13.62 7.99
CA ARG A 81 1.80 -14.19 8.93
C ARG A 81 3.25 -14.09 8.43
N ALA A 82 3.50 -14.13 7.13
CA ALA A 82 4.84 -13.98 6.57
C ALA A 82 5.41 -12.56 6.78
N PHE A 83 4.54 -11.58 7.06
CA PHE A 83 4.95 -10.23 7.40
C PHE A 83 5.35 -10.09 8.86
N TRP A 84 4.92 -11.00 9.75
CA TRP A 84 5.18 -10.90 11.18
C TRP A 84 6.59 -11.41 11.53
N GLN A 85 7.59 -10.53 11.42
CA GLN A 85 9.01 -10.87 11.60
C GLN A 85 9.62 -10.19 12.84
N TRP A 86 8.92 -10.26 13.98
CA TRP A 86 9.26 -9.52 15.21
C TRP A 86 10.71 -9.72 15.71
N ARG A 87 11.26 -10.94 15.60
CA ARG A 87 12.65 -11.24 15.99
C ARG A 87 13.64 -10.44 15.14
N ALA A 88 13.40 -10.36 13.84
CA ALA A 88 14.26 -9.63 12.92
C ALA A 88 14.18 -8.12 13.17
N TRP A 89 12.99 -7.59 13.48
CA TRP A 89 12.81 -6.19 13.84
C TRP A 89 13.59 -5.84 15.11
N TRP A 90 13.50 -6.69 16.15
CA TRP A 90 14.23 -6.49 17.39
C TRP A 90 15.75 -6.52 17.20
N THR A 91 16.25 -7.46 16.39
CA THR A 91 17.67 -7.54 16.04
C THR A 91 18.14 -6.32 15.27
N ALA A 92 17.36 -5.85 14.28
CA ALA A 92 17.70 -4.66 13.51
C ALA A 92 17.76 -3.40 14.39
N LEU A 93 16.82 -3.26 15.33
CA LEU A 93 16.82 -2.16 16.31
C LEU A 93 18.05 -2.21 17.22
N ARG A 94 18.40 -3.39 17.76
CA ARG A 94 19.59 -3.55 18.62
C ARG A 94 20.90 -3.28 17.88
N THR A 95 21.00 -3.74 16.64
CA THR A 95 22.22 -3.61 15.82
C THR A 95 22.30 -2.28 15.06
N ARG A 96 21.23 -1.47 15.08
CA ARG A 96 21.05 -0.24 14.27
C ARG A 96 21.27 -0.46 12.77
N ARG A 97 21.09 -1.68 12.28
CA ARG A 97 21.21 -2.04 10.86
C ARG A 97 19.83 -2.05 10.23
N LEU A 98 19.38 -0.87 9.77
CA LEU A 98 18.04 -0.68 9.21
C LEU A 98 17.94 -0.92 7.70
N PHE A 99 19.09 -0.99 7.01
CA PHE A 99 19.16 -1.27 5.58
C PHE A 99 20.20 -2.36 5.34
N THR A 100 19.73 -3.54 4.97
CA THR A 100 20.55 -4.75 4.81
C THR A 100 20.23 -5.44 3.50
N GLU A 101 21.18 -6.22 2.99
CA GLU A 101 20.95 -7.03 1.81
C GLU A 101 19.85 -8.08 2.06
N PRO A 102 18.95 -8.33 1.10
CA PRO A 102 17.94 -9.38 1.24
C PRO A 102 18.54 -10.78 1.40
N GLU A 103 18.43 -11.35 2.60
CA GLU A 103 18.99 -12.66 2.94
C GLU A 103 18.06 -13.86 2.67
N GLY A 104 16.78 -13.61 2.37
CA GLY A 104 15.76 -14.63 2.15
C GLY A 104 14.86 -14.31 0.96
N TYR A 105 14.13 -15.32 0.49
CA TYR A 105 13.03 -15.11 -0.47
C TYR A 105 11.79 -14.57 0.26
N GLY A 106 10.98 -13.77 -0.44
CA GLY A 106 9.85 -13.03 0.10
C GLY A 106 10.22 -11.61 0.51
N HIS A 107 9.46 -11.08 1.47
CA HIS A 107 9.60 -9.71 1.93
C HIS A 107 10.81 -9.53 2.84
N HIS A 108 11.53 -8.42 2.64
CA HIS A 108 12.57 -7.99 3.56
C HIS A 108 11.98 -7.78 4.96
N PRO A 109 12.59 -8.32 6.04
CA PRO A 109 12.01 -8.29 7.37
C PRO A 109 11.58 -6.90 7.82
N LEU A 110 12.44 -5.89 7.64
CA LEU A 110 12.13 -4.52 8.06
C LEU A 110 11.04 -3.87 7.20
N ALA A 111 11.00 -4.18 5.91
CA ALA A 111 9.95 -3.68 5.03
C ALA A 111 8.58 -4.27 5.42
N ALA A 112 8.55 -5.52 5.90
CA ALA A 112 7.32 -6.17 6.34
C ALA A 112 6.62 -5.43 7.49
N GLY A 113 7.38 -4.86 8.43
CA GLY A 113 6.83 -4.03 9.51
C GLY A 113 6.20 -2.74 8.99
N VAL A 114 6.88 -2.06 8.06
CA VAL A 114 6.35 -0.85 7.40
C VAL A 114 5.06 -1.17 6.62
N TYR A 115 5.01 -2.29 5.91
CA TYR A 115 3.82 -2.72 5.18
C TYR A 115 2.63 -3.01 6.11
N LEU A 116 2.86 -3.64 7.27
CA LEU A 116 1.81 -3.85 8.27
C LEU A 116 1.27 -2.52 8.82
N ALA A 117 2.15 -1.56 9.13
CA ALA A 117 1.73 -0.23 9.55
C ALA A 117 0.92 0.47 8.45
N PHE A 118 1.36 0.35 7.20
CA PHE A 118 0.66 0.92 6.04
C PHE A 118 -0.72 0.29 5.81
N TYR A 119 -0.90 -1.01 6.04
CA TYR A 119 -2.24 -1.64 6.01
C TYR A 119 -3.19 -1.01 7.03
N LEU A 120 -2.72 -0.69 8.23
CA LEU A 120 -3.54 -0.02 9.25
C LEU A 120 -3.93 1.41 8.82
N VAL A 121 -2.98 2.15 8.24
CA VAL A 121 -3.23 3.50 7.69
C VAL A 121 -4.31 3.44 6.60
N ILE A 122 -4.16 2.53 5.63
CA ILE A 122 -5.12 2.41 4.53
C ILE A 122 -6.50 1.93 5.03
N LEU A 123 -6.56 1.05 6.03
CA LEU A 123 -7.83 0.65 6.64
C LEU A 123 -8.53 1.84 7.33
N ALA A 124 -7.78 2.66 8.07
CA ALA A 124 -8.34 3.85 8.71
C ALA A 124 -8.78 4.90 7.68
N LEU A 125 -8.02 5.09 6.59
CA LEU A 125 -8.44 5.91 5.44
C LEU A 125 -9.71 5.40 4.79
N LEU A 126 -9.86 4.08 4.65
CA LEU A 126 -11.06 3.49 4.10
C LEU A 126 -12.29 3.82 4.95
N VAL A 127 -12.20 3.61 6.26
CA VAL A 127 -13.31 3.87 7.20
C VAL A 127 -13.69 5.34 7.18
N THR A 128 -12.70 6.23 7.32
CA THR A 128 -12.94 7.68 7.31
C THR A 128 -13.45 8.17 5.95
N GLY A 129 -12.93 7.65 4.84
CA GLY A 129 -13.35 8.00 3.48
C GLY A 129 -14.77 7.54 3.16
N LEU A 130 -15.16 6.33 3.58
CA LEU A 130 -16.55 5.84 3.46
C LEU A 130 -17.52 6.71 4.28
N ALA A 131 -17.11 7.14 5.47
CA ALA A 131 -17.92 8.05 6.29
C ALA A 131 -18.08 9.41 5.62
N LEU A 132 -17.01 9.98 5.06
CA LEU A 132 -17.06 11.24 4.31
C LEU A 132 -17.91 11.13 3.04
N ALA A 133 -17.84 10.00 2.31
CA ALA A 133 -18.69 9.75 1.17
C ALA A 133 -20.19 9.74 1.55
N ALA A 134 -20.53 9.17 2.71
CA ALA A 134 -21.90 9.20 3.23
C ALA A 134 -22.33 10.62 3.64
N ILE A 135 -21.49 11.31 4.42
CA ILE A 135 -21.80 12.65 4.95
C ILE A 135 -21.90 13.69 3.83
N GLU A 136 -20.90 13.78 2.96
CA GLU A 136 -20.80 14.88 1.99
C GLU A 136 -21.58 14.60 0.71
N GLN A 137 -21.67 13.33 0.31
CA GLN A 137 -22.22 12.96 -0.99
C GLN A 137 -23.50 12.13 -0.89
N GLY A 138 -23.92 11.71 0.31
CA GLY A 138 -25.06 10.81 0.48
C GLY A 138 -24.84 9.46 -0.20
N ARG A 139 -23.60 8.96 -0.25
CA ARG A 139 -23.22 7.74 -0.97
C ARG A 139 -22.57 6.69 -0.10
N GLY A 140 -22.71 5.44 -0.53
CA GLY A 140 -21.99 4.31 0.05
C GLY A 140 -22.75 3.62 1.18
N PRO A 141 -22.13 2.62 1.81
CA PRO A 141 -22.81 1.74 2.75
C PRO A 141 -23.14 2.42 4.08
N LEU A 142 -22.54 3.58 4.38
CA LEU A 142 -22.72 4.25 5.67
C LEU A 142 -23.81 5.33 5.68
N VAL A 143 -24.57 5.48 4.60
CA VAL A 143 -25.57 6.55 4.43
C VAL A 143 -26.69 6.46 5.47
N GLU A 144 -27.14 5.26 5.84
CA GLU A 144 -28.21 5.10 6.83
C GLU A 144 -27.82 5.64 8.21
N TRP A 145 -26.52 5.63 8.54
CA TRP A 145 -26.02 6.07 9.84
C TRP A 145 -25.49 7.51 9.84
N LEU A 146 -24.85 7.93 8.75
CA LEU A 146 -24.08 9.18 8.67
C LEU A 146 -24.49 10.09 7.50
N GLY A 147 -25.49 9.70 6.72
CA GLY A 147 -25.92 10.43 5.53
C GLY A 147 -26.23 11.89 5.86
N HIS A 148 -25.52 12.83 5.21
CA HIS A 148 -25.67 14.27 5.41
C HIS A 148 -25.50 14.77 6.85
N ASP A 149 -24.90 13.98 7.74
CA ASP A 149 -24.57 14.41 9.10
C ASP A 149 -23.32 15.31 9.10
N VAL A 150 -23.52 16.59 8.77
CA VAL A 150 -22.43 17.58 8.69
C VAL A 150 -21.76 17.78 10.05
N THR A 151 -22.44 17.50 11.17
CA THR A 151 -21.90 17.72 12.51
C THR A 151 -20.75 16.78 12.83
N SER A 152 -20.80 15.53 12.35
CA SER A 152 -19.73 14.55 12.52
C SER A 152 -18.62 14.65 11.48
N LYS A 153 -18.77 15.47 10.43
CA LYS A 153 -17.77 15.62 9.35
C LYS A 153 -16.35 15.81 9.86
N ALA A 154 -16.16 16.69 10.85
CA ALA A 154 -14.84 17.01 11.38
C ALA A 154 -14.16 15.79 12.05
N LEU A 155 -14.94 14.86 12.62
CA LEU A 155 -14.44 13.64 13.25
C LEU A 155 -13.76 12.72 12.24
N PHE A 156 -14.26 12.67 11.00
CA PHE A 156 -13.72 11.81 9.94
C PHE A 156 -12.75 12.54 9.02
N LYS A 157 -13.00 13.83 8.72
CA LYS A 157 -12.16 14.61 7.80
C LYS A 157 -10.75 14.81 8.34
N ARG A 158 -10.61 15.23 9.61
CA ARG A 158 -9.29 15.48 10.22
C ARG A 158 -8.36 14.26 10.15
N PRO A 159 -8.76 13.06 10.61
CA PRO A 159 -7.90 11.90 10.48
C PRO A 159 -7.71 11.47 9.03
N HIS A 160 -8.69 11.65 8.14
CA HIS A 160 -8.52 11.33 6.72
C HIS A 160 -7.40 12.16 6.08
N ASP A 161 -7.47 13.49 6.24
CA ASP A 161 -6.48 14.43 5.70
C ASP A 161 -5.08 14.15 6.29
N LEU A 162 -4.99 13.88 7.60
CA LEU A 162 -3.73 13.53 8.25
C LEU A 162 -3.15 12.21 7.72
N LEU A 163 -3.98 11.17 7.57
CA LEU A 163 -3.54 9.86 7.09
C LEU A 163 -3.11 9.89 5.62
N GLU A 164 -3.66 10.80 4.81
CA GLU A 164 -3.23 11.04 3.43
C GLU A 164 -1.74 11.45 3.38
N GLU A 165 -1.27 12.30 4.30
CA GLU A 165 0.14 12.69 4.37
C GLU A 165 1.07 11.48 4.61
N PHE A 166 0.64 10.52 5.42
CA PHE A 166 1.38 9.26 5.62
C PHE A 166 1.41 8.41 4.35
N VAL A 167 0.36 8.43 3.52
CA VAL A 167 0.35 7.73 2.22
C VAL A 167 1.40 8.32 1.29
N TRP A 168 1.51 9.64 1.20
CA TRP A 168 2.56 10.30 0.43
C TRP A 168 3.96 9.89 0.88
N GLY A 169 4.22 9.98 2.20
CA GLY A 169 5.49 9.57 2.77
C GLY A 169 5.81 8.10 2.47
N PHE A 170 4.82 7.22 2.56
CA PHE A 170 4.97 5.81 2.22
C PHE A 170 5.29 5.59 0.74
N ILE A 171 4.57 6.23 -0.20
CA ILE A 171 4.81 6.07 -1.64
C ILE A 171 6.24 6.47 -1.98
N VAL A 172 6.69 7.64 -1.51
CA VAL A 172 8.05 8.13 -1.74
C VAL A 172 9.08 7.16 -1.16
N LEU A 173 8.91 6.75 0.09
CA LEU A 173 9.82 5.82 0.76
C LEU A 173 9.85 4.45 0.06
N HIS A 174 8.70 3.94 -0.37
CA HIS A 174 8.57 2.65 -1.02
C HIS A 174 9.31 2.62 -2.37
N LEU A 175 9.11 3.67 -3.19
CA LEU A 175 9.81 3.82 -4.47
C LEU A 175 11.31 4.09 -4.28
N ALA A 176 11.68 4.90 -3.29
CA ALA A 176 13.09 5.13 -2.97
C ALA A 176 13.78 3.83 -2.52
N ALA A 177 13.13 3.03 -1.67
CA ALA A 177 13.64 1.73 -1.23
C ALA A 177 13.84 0.78 -2.41
N LEU A 178 12.92 0.78 -3.38
CA LEU A 178 13.04 0.00 -4.61
C LEU A 178 14.32 0.37 -5.39
N VAL A 179 14.50 1.66 -5.67
CA VAL A 179 15.67 2.17 -6.41
C VAL A 179 16.97 1.94 -5.62
N LEU A 180 16.95 2.12 -4.30
CA LEU A 180 18.11 1.88 -3.44
C LEU A 180 18.48 0.40 -3.40
N HIS A 181 17.52 -0.52 -3.30
CA HIS A 181 17.84 -1.94 -3.31
C HIS A 181 18.40 -2.40 -4.65
N GLU A 182 17.86 -1.90 -5.76
CA GLU A 182 18.38 -2.23 -7.10
C GLU A 182 19.78 -1.65 -7.32
N SER A 183 20.01 -0.38 -6.98
CA SER A 183 21.32 0.28 -7.18
C SER A 183 22.41 -0.19 -6.21
N ARG A 184 22.10 -0.44 -4.93
CA ARG A 184 23.09 -0.82 -3.90
C ARG A 184 23.34 -2.32 -3.86
N HIS A 185 22.29 -3.13 -4.05
CA HIS A 185 22.40 -4.58 -3.92
C HIS A 185 22.36 -5.31 -5.26
N GLY A 186 22.06 -4.63 -6.38
CA GLY A 186 22.08 -5.24 -7.72
C GLY A 186 21.02 -6.32 -7.91
N VAL A 187 19.91 -6.24 -7.17
CA VAL A 187 18.79 -7.19 -7.25
C VAL A 187 17.55 -6.48 -7.81
N PRO A 188 16.94 -6.98 -8.90
CA PRO A 188 15.80 -6.32 -9.54
C PRO A 188 14.49 -6.61 -8.77
N VAL A 189 14.22 -5.82 -7.72
CA VAL A 189 13.08 -6.05 -6.81
C VAL A 189 11.73 -5.78 -7.50
N ALA A 190 11.65 -4.75 -8.34
CA ALA A 190 10.41 -4.37 -9.04
C ALA A 190 9.93 -5.48 -9.98
N GLN A 191 10.88 -6.08 -10.68
CA GLN A 191 10.65 -7.14 -11.65
C GLN A 191 9.95 -8.35 -11.02
N ALA A 192 10.18 -8.62 -9.72
CA ALA A 192 9.54 -9.72 -9.03
C ALA A 192 8.02 -9.55 -8.92
N MET A 193 7.52 -8.32 -8.84
CA MET A 193 6.09 -8.03 -8.83
C MET A 193 5.44 -8.12 -10.21
N VAL A 194 6.23 -8.12 -11.29
CA VAL A 194 5.74 -8.30 -12.66
C VAL A 194 5.83 -9.75 -13.10
N SER A 195 6.93 -10.45 -12.77
CA SER A 195 7.18 -11.82 -13.23
C SER A 195 6.74 -12.89 -12.23
N GLY A 196 6.67 -12.56 -10.94
CA GLY A 196 6.53 -13.53 -9.85
C GLY A 196 7.82 -14.22 -9.42
N TYR A 197 8.93 -14.01 -10.14
CA TYR A 197 10.24 -14.56 -9.82
C TYR A 197 11.09 -13.53 -9.07
N GLN A 198 11.59 -13.92 -7.91
CA GLN A 198 12.54 -13.11 -7.16
C GLN A 198 13.95 -13.61 -7.42
N TYR A 199 14.86 -12.67 -7.66
CA TYR A 199 16.28 -12.93 -7.90
C TYR A 199 17.10 -12.58 -6.67
N ARG A 200 18.15 -13.36 -6.40
CA ARG A 200 19.11 -13.11 -5.32
C ARG A 200 20.53 -13.49 -5.74
N LYS A 201 21.50 -12.77 -5.20
CA LYS A 201 22.91 -13.16 -5.26
C LYS A 201 23.12 -14.44 -4.46
N GLU A 202 23.82 -15.39 -5.08
CA GLU A 202 24.30 -16.57 -4.36
C GLU A 202 25.31 -16.14 -3.29
N LYS A 203 25.18 -16.68 -2.07
CA LYS A 203 26.20 -16.48 -1.04
C LYS A 203 27.43 -17.29 -1.49
N SER A 204 28.53 -16.60 -1.79
CA SER A 204 29.83 -17.21 -2.01
C SER A 204 30.38 -17.84 -0.73
#